data_AF-A0A6C0LF14-F1
#
_entry.id   AF-A0A6C0LF14-F1
#
_cell.length_a   1.000
_cell.length_b   1.000
_cell.length_c   1.000
_cell.angle_alpha   90.00
_cell.angle_beta   90.00
_cell.angle_gamma   90.00
#
_symmetry.space_group_name_H-M   'P 1'
#
loop_
_entity.id
_entity.type
_entity.pdbx_description
1 polymer ?
#
loop_
_entity_poly.entity_id
_entity_poly.type
_entity_poly.pdbx_seq_one_letter_code
_entity_poly.pdbx_strand_id
1 'polypeptide(L)'
;MCNKNHLRFKFSKNDLVTVTVPVNTSSTNSISHSFVNCPIYNPKNKQIGYKVSDDYVQQVAMDKYVVRLNNTYTFTKNGNAIGTISWQYVFINTANNIYYPIDVPCASQIISGTGIFEHAKGKVTLLAKKNGDRLVDIEFEER
;
A
#
# COMPACT_ATOMS: atom_id res chain seq x y z
N MET A 1 21.27 -8.62 -14.59
CA MET A 1 20.14 -8.68 -15.56
C MET A 1 18.92 -8.12 -14.86
N CYS A 2 18.33 -7.03 -15.38
CA CYS A 2 17.16 -6.36 -14.80
C CYS A 2 15.92 -7.08 -15.32
N ASN A 3 15.19 -7.81 -14.46
CA ASN A 3 14.02 -8.57 -14.90
C ASN A 3 12.92 -7.58 -15.30
N LYS A 4 12.57 -7.51 -16.59
CA LYS A 4 11.65 -6.49 -17.14
C LYS A 4 10.22 -6.60 -16.58
N ASN A 5 9.90 -7.72 -15.93
CA ASN A 5 8.58 -8.00 -15.39
C ASN A 5 8.42 -7.58 -13.92
N HIS A 6 9.45 -7.00 -13.30
CA HIS A 6 9.40 -6.57 -11.89
C HIS A 6 9.58 -5.08 -11.72
N LEU A 7 8.75 -4.48 -10.86
CA LEU A 7 8.92 -3.12 -10.36
C LEU A 7 9.09 -3.16 -8.85
N ARG A 8 10.29 -2.77 -8.39
CA ARG A 8 10.65 -2.76 -6.97
C ARG A 8 10.86 -1.36 -6.46
N PHE A 9 10.31 -1.06 -5.30
CA PHE A 9 10.47 0.22 -4.60
C PHE A 9 10.23 0.06 -3.10
N LYS A 10 10.44 1.13 -2.36
CA LYS A 10 10.17 1.20 -0.93
C LYS A 10 9.54 2.52 -0.53
N PHE A 11 8.90 2.52 0.64
CA PHE A 11 8.50 3.74 1.36
C PHE A 11 8.67 3.51 2.86
N SER A 12 8.77 4.59 3.64
CA SER A 12 8.91 4.49 5.10
C SER A 12 7.60 4.81 5.81
N LYS A 13 7.34 4.12 6.92
CA LYS A 13 6.25 4.52 7.83
C LYS A 13 6.43 5.94 8.36
N ASN A 14 7.67 6.43 8.43
CA ASN A 14 7.98 7.75 9.00
C ASN A 14 7.63 8.88 8.03
N ASP A 15 7.47 8.56 6.74
CA ASP A 15 7.10 9.53 5.70
C ASP A 15 5.57 9.58 5.50
N LEU A 16 4.82 8.90 6.35
CA LEU A 16 3.37 8.84 6.28
C LEU A 16 2.75 10.04 7.02
N VAL A 17 2.20 10.99 6.26
CA VAL A 17 1.29 12.00 6.81
C VAL A 17 -0.10 11.36 6.91
N THR A 18 -0.60 11.22 8.14
CA THR A 18 -1.87 10.52 8.42
C THR A 18 -2.99 11.51 8.70
N VAL A 19 -4.11 11.36 8.01
CA VAL A 19 -5.39 11.97 8.39
C VAL A 19 -6.27 10.87 8.98
N THR A 20 -6.74 11.04 10.22
CA THR A 20 -7.57 10.04 10.91
C THR A 20 -8.97 10.60 11.12
N VAL A 21 -9.98 9.85 10.70
CA VAL A 21 -11.39 10.19 10.89
C VAL A 21 -12.11 9.03 11.58
N PRO A 22 -12.67 9.23 12.78
CA PRO A 22 -13.53 8.22 13.42
C PRO A 22 -14.84 8.09 12.63
N VAL A 23 -15.25 6.85 12.35
CA VAL A 23 -16.50 6.55 11.65
C VAL A 23 -17.37 5.69 12.56
N ASN A 24 -18.39 6.31 13.16
CA ASN A 24 -19.35 5.60 14.00
C ASN A 24 -20.37 4.91 13.10
N THR A 25 -20.30 3.57 13.02
CA THR A 25 -21.40 2.76 12.47
C THR A 25 -22.23 2.23 13.63
N SER A 26 -23.54 2.03 13.43
CA SER A 26 -24.53 1.72 14.47
C SER A 26 -24.29 0.41 15.25
N SER A 27 -23.26 -0.37 14.90
CA SER A 27 -22.93 -1.65 15.55
C SER A 27 -21.44 -1.93 15.76
N THR A 28 -20.52 -1.14 15.22
CA THR A 28 -19.06 -1.31 15.46
C THR A 28 -18.30 0.01 15.37
N ASN A 29 -17.38 0.23 16.33
CA ASN A 29 -16.42 1.34 16.26
C ASN A 29 -15.47 1.08 15.10
N SER A 30 -15.46 1.99 14.13
CA SER A 30 -14.59 1.91 12.96
C SER A 30 -13.75 3.17 12.84
N ILE A 31 -12.53 3.01 12.33
CA ILE A 31 -11.64 4.15 12.10
C ILE A 31 -11.18 4.09 10.65
N SER A 32 -11.30 5.23 9.97
CA SER A 32 -10.74 5.44 8.65
C SER A 32 -9.45 6.26 8.78
N HIS A 33 -8.39 5.79 8.15
CA HIS A 33 -7.13 6.49 8.01
C HIS A 33 -6.85 6.71 6.53
N SER A 34 -6.57 7.96 6.15
CA SER A 34 -6.12 8.30 4.81
C SER A 34 -4.68 8.79 4.86
N PHE A 35 -3.86 8.23 3.99
CA PHE A 35 -2.48 8.66 3.77
C PHE A 35 -2.37 9.30 2.42
N VAL A 36 -1.88 10.53 2.38
CA VAL A 36 -1.79 11.31 1.16
C VAL A 36 -0.33 11.61 0.85
N ASN A 37 0.08 11.32 -0.39
CA ASN A 37 1.37 11.69 -0.96
C ASN A 37 2.61 11.16 -0.21
N CYS A 38 2.56 9.93 0.33
CA CYS A 38 3.74 9.31 0.93
C CYS A 38 4.78 8.97 -0.15
N PRO A 39 6.01 9.51 -0.10
CA PRO A 39 6.98 9.33 -1.17
C PRO A 39 7.41 7.86 -1.31
N ILE A 40 7.55 7.39 -2.56
CA ILE A 40 8.12 6.07 -2.87
C ILE A 40 9.46 6.21 -3.58
N TYR A 41 10.41 5.34 -3.21
CA TYR A 41 11.80 5.39 -3.65
C TYR A 41 12.21 4.09 -4.34
N ASN A 42 12.93 4.20 -5.44
CA ASN A 42 13.53 3.03 -6.07
C ASN A 42 14.72 2.47 -5.24
N PRO A 43 15.31 1.32 -5.62
CA PRO A 43 16.45 0.74 -4.90
C PRO A 43 17.70 1.62 -4.84
N LYS A 44 17.79 2.69 -5.66
CA LYS A 44 18.86 3.69 -5.63
C LYS A 44 18.52 4.92 -4.78
N ASN A 45 17.47 4.84 -3.96
CA ASN A 45 16.94 5.94 -3.13
C ASN A 45 16.50 7.18 -3.93
N LYS A 46 16.25 7.07 -5.23
CA LYS A 46 15.62 8.15 -6.01
C LYS A 46 14.11 8.06 -5.83
N GLN A 47 13.46 9.17 -5.51
CA GLN A 47 11.99 9.23 -5.50
C GLN A 47 11.46 8.98 -6.92
N ILE A 48 10.50 8.07 -7.04
CA ILE A 48 9.88 7.70 -8.32
C ILE A 48 8.36 7.91 -8.34
N GLY A 49 7.82 8.51 -7.28
CA GLY A 49 6.38 8.71 -7.14
C GLY A 49 5.95 8.94 -5.71
N TYR A 50 4.68 8.60 -5.46
CA TYR A 50 4.08 8.61 -4.13
C TYR A 50 2.97 7.56 -4.01
N LYS A 51 2.58 7.28 -2.78
CA LYS A 51 1.50 6.39 -2.37
C LYS A 51 0.37 7.22 -1.77
N VAL A 52 -0.85 6.84 -2.12
CA VAL A 52 -2.07 7.20 -1.41
C VAL A 52 -2.68 5.91 -0.84
N SER A 53 -3.26 5.96 0.35
CA SER A 53 -4.14 4.88 0.79
C SER A 53 -5.32 5.35 1.61
N ASP A 54 -6.38 4.57 1.53
CA ASP A 54 -7.56 4.64 2.37
C ASP A 54 -7.69 3.32 3.12
N ASP A 55 -7.45 3.39 4.42
CA ASP A 55 -7.29 2.26 5.30
C ASP A 55 -8.40 2.28 6.34
N TYR A 56 -9.03 1.12 6.56
CA TYR A 56 -10.18 0.98 7.45
C TYR A 56 -9.92 -0.09 8.50
N VAL A 57 -10.13 0.26 9.76
CA VAL A 57 -10.00 -0.65 10.90
C VAL A 57 -11.36 -0.85 11.54
N GLN A 58 -11.75 -2.11 11.71
CA GLN A 58 -13.01 -2.50 12.33
C GLN A 58 -12.75 -3.53 13.43
N GLN A 59 -13.20 -3.23 14.65
CA GLN A 59 -13.21 -4.22 15.71
C GLN A 59 -14.26 -5.30 15.42
N VAL A 60 -13.84 -6.57 15.42
CA VAL A 60 -14.72 -7.73 15.19
C VAL A 60 -14.77 -8.69 16.39
N ALA A 61 -13.85 -8.54 17.34
CA ALA A 61 -13.89 -9.17 18.67
C ALA A 61 -13.05 -8.34 19.65
N MET A 62 -13.08 -8.69 20.95
CA MET A 62 -12.36 -7.97 22.03
C MET A 62 -10.92 -7.58 21.63
N ASP A 63 -10.16 -8.51 21.04
CA ASP A 63 -8.77 -8.28 20.59
C ASP A 63 -8.55 -8.65 19.12
N LYS A 64 -9.56 -8.45 18.27
CA LYS A 64 -9.45 -8.70 16.82
C LYS A 64 -9.99 -7.53 16.03
N TYR A 65 -9.13 -7.02 15.17
CA TYR A 65 -9.44 -5.92 14.26
C TYR A 65 -9.21 -6.40 12.83
N VAL A 66 -10.24 -6.29 11.99
CA VAL A 66 -10.08 -6.45 10.55
C VAL A 66 -9.57 -5.13 10.01
N VAL A 67 -8.43 -5.18 9.32
CA VAL A 67 -7.82 -4.05 8.64
C VAL A 67 -7.98 -4.26 7.14
N ARG A 68 -8.62 -3.31 6.47
CA ARG A 68 -8.74 -3.27 5.00
C ARG A 68 -7.91 -2.10 4.50
N LEU A 69 -7.00 -2.35 3.56
CA LEU A 69 -6.12 -1.34 2.99
C LEU A 69 -6.39 -1.21 1.50
N ASN A 70 -6.69 0.00 1.05
CA ASN A 70 -6.79 0.33 -0.37
C ASN A 70 -5.61 1.22 -0.73
N ASN A 71 -4.67 0.69 -1.51
CA ASN A 71 -3.42 1.38 -1.82
C ASN A 71 -3.38 1.75 -3.30
N THR A 72 -2.96 2.98 -3.58
CA THR A 72 -2.66 3.45 -4.93
C THR A 72 -1.24 3.98 -4.97
N TYR A 73 -0.42 3.43 -5.85
CA TYR A 73 0.92 3.92 -6.16
C TYR A 73 0.87 4.76 -7.42
N THR A 74 1.27 6.02 -7.32
CA THR A 74 1.41 6.92 -8.47
C THR A 74 2.88 7.08 -8.80
N PHE A 75 3.26 6.73 -10.03
CA PHE A 75 4.63 6.87 -10.51
C PHE A 75 4.79 8.17 -11.28
N THR A 76 5.95 8.80 -11.15
CA THR A 76 6.24 10.08 -11.78
C THR A 76 7.54 10.07 -12.59
N LYS A 77 7.58 10.88 -13.65
CA LYS A 77 8.78 11.16 -14.45
C LYS A 77 8.84 12.66 -14.71
N ASN A 78 9.95 13.28 -14.32
CA ASN A 78 10.15 14.74 -14.44
C ASN A 78 8.99 15.55 -13.80
N GLY A 79 8.51 15.11 -12.63
CA GLY A 79 7.42 15.77 -11.90
C GLY A 79 6.00 15.41 -12.37
N ASN A 80 5.84 14.79 -13.54
CA ASN A 80 4.53 14.44 -14.08
C ASN A 80 4.16 12.99 -13.75
N ALA A 81 2.90 12.74 -13.39
CA ALA A 81 2.38 11.40 -13.23
C ALA A 81 2.40 10.66 -14.58
N ILE A 82 2.91 9.42 -14.59
CA ILE A 82 2.99 8.58 -15.80
C ILE A 82 2.08 7.35 -15.74
N GLY A 83 1.56 7.04 -14.56
CA GLY A 83 0.65 5.92 -14.36
C GLY A 83 0.48 5.58 -12.90
N THR A 84 -0.58 4.84 -12.62
CA THR A 84 -0.89 4.34 -11.28
C THR A 84 -1.03 2.83 -11.26
N ILE A 85 -0.85 2.23 -10.08
CA ILE A 85 -1.23 0.85 -9.78
C ILE A 85 -2.00 0.86 -8.47
N SER A 86 -3.21 0.29 -8.48
CA SER A 86 -4.04 0.13 -7.30
C SER A 86 -4.16 -1.35 -6.91
N TRP A 87 -4.11 -1.61 -5.61
CA TRP A 87 -4.24 -2.94 -5.04
C TRP A 87 -4.82 -2.85 -3.62
N GLN A 88 -5.38 -3.94 -3.14
CA GLN A 88 -5.99 -4.00 -1.82
C GLN A 88 -5.48 -5.20 -1.03
N TYR A 89 -5.50 -5.08 0.30
CA TYR A 89 -5.14 -6.18 1.18
C TYR A 89 -5.98 -6.14 2.45
N VAL A 90 -6.29 -7.32 2.99
CA VAL A 90 -7.06 -7.48 4.23
C VAL A 90 -6.30 -8.40 5.17
N PHE A 91 -6.17 -8.00 6.43
CA PHE A 91 -5.56 -8.82 7.47
C PHE A 91 -6.21 -8.57 8.82
N ILE A 92 -5.87 -9.43 9.79
CA ILE A 92 -6.33 -9.31 11.17
C ILE A 92 -5.18 -8.78 12.02
N ASN A 93 -5.49 -7.82 12.88
CA ASN A 93 -4.58 -7.27 13.87
C ASN A 93 -5.13 -7.50 15.28
N THR A 94 -4.25 -7.59 16.27
CA THR A 94 -4.62 -7.72 17.69
C THR A 94 -4.73 -6.37 18.40
N ALA A 95 -4.38 -5.30 17.70
CA ALA A 95 -4.50 -3.94 18.20
C ALA A 95 -5.21 -3.06 17.16
N ASN A 96 -5.84 -1.99 17.66
CA ASN A 96 -6.52 -1.00 16.83
C ASN A 96 -5.50 -0.12 16.08
N ASN A 97 -4.86 -0.69 15.07
CA ASN A 97 -3.96 0.01 14.17
C ASN A 97 -3.94 -0.64 12.79
N ILE A 98 -3.45 0.13 11.84
CA ILE A 98 -3.34 -0.17 10.41
C ILE A 98 -1.97 -0.72 10.03
N TYR A 99 -1.11 -1.06 11.00
CA TYR A 99 0.23 -1.50 10.69
C TYR A 99 0.21 -2.91 10.10
N TYR A 100 0.79 -3.04 8.92
CA TYR A 100 1.10 -4.32 8.31
C TYR A 100 1.83 -5.25 9.31
N PRO A 101 1.54 -6.56 9.28
CA PRO A 101 2.30 -7.54 10.04
C PRO A 101 3.78 -7.48 9.68
N ILE A 102 4.63 -7.43 10.70
CA ILE A 102 6.07 -7.28 10.53
C ILE A 102 6.70 -8.59 10.04
N ASP A 103 7.56 -8.49 9.03
CA ASP A 103 8.30 -9.59 8.41
C ASP A 103 7.42 -10.71 7.82
N VAL A 104 6.14 -10.45 7.61
CA VAL A 104 5.20 -11.33 6.89
C VAL A 104 4.86 -10.70 5.54
N PRO A 105 5.08 -11.38 4.41
CA PRO A 105 4.70 -10.87 3.10
C PRO A 105 3.17 -10.72 2.97
N CYS A 106 2.72 -9.52 2.61
CA CYS A 106 1.34 -9.22 2.25
C CYS A 106 1.24 -9.19 0.73
N ALA A 107 0.47 -10.10 0.14
CA ALA A 107 0.34 -10.19 -1.32
C ALA A 107 -1.10 -10.11 -1.79
N SER A 108 -1.30 -9.48 -2.95
CA SER A 108 -2.59 -9.38 -3.63
C SER A 108 -2.39 -9.17 -5.13
N GLN A 109 -3.48 -9.21 -5.89
CA GLN A 109 -3.46 -8.90 -7.32
C GLN A 109 -3.54 -7.39 -7.55
N ILE A 110 -3.02 -6.94 -8.68
CA ILE A 110 -3.31 -5.62 -9.23
C ILE A 110 -4.82 -5.54 -9.52
N ILE A 111 -5.47 -4.53 -8.96
CA ILE A 111 -6.90 -4.26 -9.21
C ILE A 111 -7.07 -3.43 -10.47
N SER A 112 -6.23 -2.40 -10.61
CA SER A 112 -6.25 -1.52 -11.76
C SER A 112 -4.89 -0.86 -11.96
N GLY A 113 -4.66 -0.45 -13.20
CA GLY A 113 -3.55 0.42 -13.56
C GLY A 113 -3.98 1.46 -14.57
N THR A 114 -3.26 2.58 -14.61
CA THR A 114 -3.51 3.70 -15.52
C THR A 114 -2.21 4.14 -16.21
N GLY A 115 -2.34 4.92 -17.29
CA GLY A 115 -1.19 5.44 -18.03
C GLY A 115 -0.32 4.30 -18.56
N ILE A 116 0.98 4.32 -18.24
CA ILE A 116 1.89 3.25 -18.68
C ILE A 116 1.57 1.86 -18.11
N PHE A 117 0.73 1.77 -17.08
CA PHE A 117 0.27 0.52 -16.46
C PHE A 117 -1.18 0.18 -16.83
N GLU A 118 -1.76 0.84 -17.84
CA GLU A 118 -3.09 0.49 -18.32
C GLU A 118 -3.16 -1.00 -18.70
N HIS A 119 -4.23 -1.66 -18.23
CA HIS A 119 -4.44 -3.10 -18.36
C HIS A 119 -3.34 -4.00 -17.75
N ALA A 120 -2.46 -3.47 -16.90
CA ALA A 120 -1.49 -4.29 -16.19
C ALA A 120 -2.20 -5.31 -15.29
N LYS A 121 -1.74 -6.56 -15.36
CA LYS A 121 -2.11 -7.64 -14.45
C LYS A 121 -0.86 -8.15 -13.75
N GLY A 122 -1.06 -8.79 -12.62
CA GLY A 122 0.02 -9.36 -11.84
C GLY A 122 -0.14 -9.16 -10.34
N LYS A 123 0.92 -9.49 -9.63
CA LYS A 123 0.92 -9.63 -8.17
C LYS A 123 1.72 -8.49 -7.53
N VAL A 124 1.12 -7.85 -6.54
CA VAL A 124 1.81 -6.92 -5.64
C VAL A 124 2.14 -7.67 -4.36
N THR A 125 3.41 -7.59 -3.92
CA THR A 125 3.87 -8.11 -2.63
C THR A 125 4.50 -6.97 -1.84
N LEU A 126 4.06 -6.78 -0.60
CA LEU A 126 4.60 -5.83 0.35
C LEU A 126 5.20 -6.58 1.56
N LEU A 127 6.40 -6.17 1.99
CA LEU A 127 7.04 -6.66 3.20
C LEU A 127 7.34 -5.50 4.15
N ALA A 128 6.69 -5.50 5.32
CA ALA A 128 6.93 -4.52 6.35
C ALA A 128 8.09 -4.92 7.26
N LYS A 129 9.03 -4.00 7.47
CA LYS A 129 10.22 -4.21 8.31
C LYS A 129 10.10 -3.50 9.65
N LYS A 130 10.81 -4.05 10.65
CA LYS A 130 10.89 -3.49 12.02
C LYS A 130 11.37 -2.04 12.04
N ASN A 131 12.31 -1.68 11.15
CA ASN A 131 12.84 -0.33 11.01
C ASN A 131 11.83 0.69 10.43
N GLY A 132 10.64 0.24 10.03
CA GLY A 132 9.60 1.09 9.45
C GLY A 132 9.56 1.07 7.92
N ASP A 133 10.54 0.46 7.26
CA ASP A 133 10.52 0.32 5.80
C ASP A 133 9.38 -0.60 5.35
N ARG A 134 8.88 -0.31 4.16
CA ARG A 134 7.91 -1.12 3.42
C ARG A 134 8.53 -1.40 2.07
N LEU A 135 8.93 -2.64 1.83
CA LEU A 135 9.51 -3.08 0.57
C LEU A 135 8.39 -3.60 -0.31
N VAL A 136 8.30 -3.12 -1.55
CA VAL A 136 7.26 -3.52 -2.50
C VAL A 136 7.92 -4.14 -3.73
N ASP A 137 7.42 -5.29 -4.14
CA ASP A 137 7.72 -5.94 -5.42
C ASP A 137 6.40 -6.11 -6.18
N ILE A 138 6.33 -5.59 -7.40
CA ILE A 138 5.22 -5.80 -8.32
C ILE A 138 5.74 -6.69 -9.44
N GLU A 139 5.17 -7.88 -9.55
CA GLU A 139 5.43 -8.84 -10.61
C GLU A 139 4.30 -8.73 -11.63
N PHE A 140 4.60 -8.30 -12.85
CA PHE A 140 3.65 -8.20 -13.94
C PHE A 140 3.51 -9.54 -14.65
N GLU A 141 2.27 -9.92 -14.99
CA GLU A 141 1.99 -11.03 -15.90
C GLU A 141 2.43 -10.64 -17.32
N GLU A 142 3.01 -11.59 -18.06
CA GLU A 142 3.34 -11.37 -19.47
C GLU A 142 2.07 -11.13 -20.29
N ARG A 143 2.15 -10.14 -21.18
CA ARG A 143 1.05 -9.75 -22.08
C ARG A 143 0.97 -10.67 -23.29
#